data_AF-A0A7K0XI01-F1
#
_entry.id   AF-A0A7K0XI01-F1
#
_cell.length_a   1.000
_cell.length_b   1.000
_cell.length_c   1.000
_cell.angle_alpha   90.00
_cell.angle_beta   90.00
_cell.angle_gamma   90.00
#
_symmetry.space_group_name_H-M   'P 1'
#
loop_
_entity.id
_entity.type
_entity.pdbx_description
1 polymer ?
#
loop_
_entity_poly.entity_id
_entity_poly.type
_entity_poly.pdbx_seq_one_letter_code
_entity_poly.pdbx_strand_id
1 'polypeptide(L)'
;MTRLFVDLTPLRASKPYRRLWSAMGISNIGQQMTAVAVGLQVYELTDSSFMVGLVGLFQLVPLVGFGLYGGTLSDAFDRRLVGLISALGLWACSMGFL
;
A
#
# COMPACT_ATOMS: atom_id res chain seq x y z
N MET A 1 6.05 -27.79 24.90
CA MET A 1 5.04 -26.76 24.55
C MET A 1 5.72 -25.39 24.41
N THR A 2 6.50 -25.17 23.35
CA THR A 2 7.22 -23.88 23.17
C THR A 2 7.45 -23.59 21.68
N ARG A 3 6.36 -23.32 20.95
CA ARG A 3 6.41 -22.70 19.60
C ARG A 3 5.38 -21.56 19.50
N LEU A 4 5.25 -20.77 20.57
CA LEU A 4 4.30 -19.65 20.64
C LEU A 4 4.89 -18.34 20.09
N PHE A 5 6.22 -18.26 19.92
CA PHE A 5 6.87 -17.06 19.40
C PHE A 5 7.10 -17.19 17.89
N VAL A 6 6.77 -16.12 17.16
CA VAL A 6 7.09 -15.96 15.74
C VAL A 6 8.58 -16.20 15.54
N ASP A 7 8.92 -17.09 14.62
CA ASP A 7 10.31 -17.37 14.28
C ASP A 7 10.93 -16.12 13.61
N LEU A 8 11.81 -15.42 14.34
CA LEU A 8 12.51 -14.23 13.87
C LEU A 8 13.84 -14.57 13.16
N THR A 9 14.18 -15.85 13.05
CA THR A 9 15.35 -16.33 12.31
C THR A 9 15.43 -15.74 10.88
N PRO A 10 14.36 -15.67 10.06
CA PRO A 10 14.43 -15.07 8.73
C PRO A 10 14.81 -13.58 8.74
N LEU A 11 14.43 -12.81 9.76
CA LEU A 11 14.80 -11.40 9.91
C LEU A 11 16.29 -11.20 10.27
N ARG A 12 16.90 -12.19 10.94
CA ARG A 12 18.32 -12.14 11.33
C ARG A 12 19.25 -12.78 10.30
N ALA A 13 18.83 -13.87 9.66
CA ALA A 13 19.66 -14.66 8.75
C ALA A 13 19.83 -14.05 7.36
N SER A 14 18.85 -13.29 6.86
CA SER A 14 18.88 -12.79 5.48
C SER A 14 18.71 -11.26 5.37
N LYS A 15 19.78 -10.60 4.93
CA LYS A 15 19.84 -9.14 4.73
C LYS A 15 18.78 -8.62 3.72
N PRO A 16 18.50 -9.32 2.59
CA PRO A 16 17.46 -8.89 1.64
C PRO A 16 16.05 -8.94 2.24
N TYR A 17 15.72 -9.99 2.99
CA TYR A 17 14.41 -10.14 3.63
C TYR A 17 14.18 -9.07 4.68
N ARG A 18 15.20 -8.78 5.51
CA ARG A 18 15.10 -7.72 6.52
C ARG A 18 14.81 -6.36 5.89
N ARG A 19 15.48 -6.03 4.77
CA ARG A 19 15.25 -4.77 4.04
C ARG A 19 13.84 -4.71 3.46
N LEU A 20 13.36 -5.81 2.87
CA LEU A 20 12.00 -5.90 2.35
C LEU A 20 10.98 -5.75 3.48
N TRP A 21 11.17 -6.44 4.60
CA TRP A 21 10.28 -6.39 5.75
C TRP A 21 10.18 -4.99 6.35
N SER A 22 11.31 -4.31 6.57
CA SER A 22 11.28 -2.93 7.07
C SER A 22 10.65 -1.97 6.08
N ALA A 23 10.95 -2.12 4.78
CA ALA A 23 10.36 -1.28 3.74
C ALA A 23 8.84 -1.47 3.67
N MET A 24 8.37 -2.73 3.62
CA MET A 24 6.95 -3.05 3.61
C MET A 24 6.23 -2.57 4.88
N GLY A 25 6.88 -2.69 6.04
CA GLY A 25 6.33 -2.21 7.31
C GLY A 25 6.10 -0.70 7.28
N ILE A 26 7.13 0.08 6.89
CA ILE A 26 7.02 1.54 6.78
C ILE A 26 5.98 1.94 5.73
N SER A 27 6.00 1.31 4.55
CA SER A 27 5.03 1.59 3.48
C SER A 27 3.59 1.31 3.90
N ASN A 28 3.33 0.22 4.64
CA ASN A 28 1.99 -0.08 5.13
C ASN A 28 1.50 0.96 6.14
N ILE A 29 2.37 1.41 7.06
CA ILE A 29 2.02 2.47 8.01
C ILE A 29 1.64 3.75 7.26
N GLY A 30 2.47 4.17 6.30
CA GLY A 30 2.17 5.34 5.47
C GLY A 30 0.84 5.20 4.73
N GLN A 31 0.58 4.04 4.13
CA GLN A 31 -0.67 3.79 3.39
C GLN A 31 -1.92 3.87 4.29
N GLN A 32 -1.84 3.36 5.52
CA GLN A 32 -2.95 3.47 6.49
C GLN A 32 -3.14 4.91 6.97
N MET A 33 -2.04 5.64 7.20
CA MET A 33 -2.12 7.07 7.54
C MET A 33 -2.78 7.87 6.41
N THR A 34 -2.40 7.65 5.14
CA THR A 34 -3.03 8.31 3.99
C THR A 34 -4.51 7.98 3.88
N ALA A 35 -4.90 6.71 4.10
CA ALA A 35 -6.30 6.30 4.04
C ALA A 35 -7.17 7.05 5.07
N VAL A 36 -6.66 7.21 6.30
CA VAL A 36 -7.35 7.97 7.35
C VAL A 36 -7.34 9.47 7.05
N ALA A 37 -6.20 10.02 6.61
CA ALA A 37 -6.06 11.45 6.32
C ALA A 37 -6.97 11.90 5.18
N VAL A 38 -7.07 11.13 4.10
CA VAL A 38 -7.97 11.44 2.97
C VAL A 38 -9.43 11.41 3.42
N GLY A 39 -9.82 10.43 4.24
CA GLY A 39 -11.18 10.36 4.79
C GLY A 39 -11.52 11.58 5.65
N LEU A 40 -10.60 11.98 6.53
CA LEU A 40 -10.78 13.17 7.36
C LEU A 40 -10.83 14.46 6.53
N GLN A 41 -9.95 14.61 5.55
CA GLN A 41 -9.90 15.80 4.70
C GLN A 41 -11.17 15.99 3.88
N VAL A 42 -11.74 14.91 3.35
CA VAL A 42 -13.03 14.96 2.64
C VAL A 42 -14.16 15.33 3.59
N TYR A 43 -14.11 14.82 4.82
CA TYR A 43 -15.08 15.20 5.85
C TYR A 43 -14.98 16.69 6.20
N GLU A 44 -13.78 17.22 6.43
CA GLU A 44 -13.57 18.65 6.72
C GLU A 44 -14.05 19.56 5.59
N LEU A 45 -13.89 19.15 4.34
CA LEU A 45 -14.31 19.94 3.17
C LEU A 45 -15.83 19.89 2.91
N THR A 46 -16.49 18.78 3.27
CA THR A 46 -17.88 18.53 2.88
C THR A 46 -18.85 18.57 4.06
N ASP A 47 -18.35 18.41 5.29
CA ASP A 47 -19.10 18.24 6.54
C ASP A 47 -20.15 17.10 6.48
N SER A 48 -19.92 16.11 5.62
CA SER A 48 -20.86 15.03 5.31
C SER A 48 -20.19 13.67 5.24
N SER A 49 -20.61 12.75 6.10
CA SER A 49 -20.13 11.37 6.14
C SER A 49 -20.52 10.56 4.89
N PHE A 50 -21.54 11.00 4.14
CA PHE A 50 -21.94 10.34 2.90
C PHE A 50 -20.86 10.46 1.81
N MET A 51 -20.23 11.63 1.69
CA MET A 51 -19.15 11.83 0.70
C MET A 51 -17.89 11.06 1.06
N VAL A 52 -17.59 10.89 2.35
CA VAL A 52 -16.49 10.02 2.80
C VAL A 52 -16.73 8.57 2.37
N GLY A 53 -17.97 8.07 2.50
CA GLY A 53 -18.35 6.74 2.02
C GLY A 53 -18.22 6.60 0.49
N LEU A 54 -18.60 7.63 -0.27
CA LEU A 54 -18.43 7.66 -1.72
C LEU A 54 -16.97 7.60 -2.14
N VAL A 55 -16.06 8.28 -1.44
CA VAL A 55 -14.62 8.22 -1.73
C VAL A 55 -14.09 6.79 -1.63
N GLY A 56 -14.54 6.01 -0.63
CA GLY A 56 -14.22 4.59 -0.53
C GLY A 56 -14.74 3.77 -1.72
N LEU A 57 -15.96 4.07 -2.21
CA LEU A 57 -16.51 3.43 -3.40
C LEU A 57 -15.71 3.78 -4.66
N PHE A 58 -15.30 5.03 -4.81
CA PHE A 58 -14.43 5.44 -5.93
C PHE A 58 -13.03 4.85 -5.84
N GLN A 59 -12.54 4.49 -4.65
CA GLN A 59 -11.27 3.78 -4.50
C GLN A 59 -11.38 2.30 -4.93
N LEU A 60 -12.55 1.68 -4.79
CA LEU A 60 -12.79 0.30 -5.24
C LEU A 60 -12.76 0.16 -6.77
N VAL A 61 -13.25 1.15 -7.52
CA VAL A 61 -13.29 1.11 -8.99
C VAL A 61 -11.91 0.85 -9.62
N PRO A 62 -10.87 1.68 -9.35
CA PRO A 62 -9.52 1.42 -9.85
C PRO A 62 -8.90 0.19 -9.21
N LEU A 63 -9.22 -0.16 -7.95
CA LEU A 63 -8.72 -1.39 -7.33
C LEU A 63 -9.18 -2.63 -8.10
N VAL A 64 -10.45 -2.70 -8.50
CA VAL A 64 -11.00 -3.83 -9.26
C VAL A 64 -10.48 -3.80 -10.70
N GLY A 65 -10.52 -2.63 -11.34
CA GLY A 65 -10.06 -2.47 -12.72
C GLY A 65 -8.58 -2.79 -12.88
N PHE A 66 -7.71 -2.11 -12.13
CA PHE A 66 -6.26 -2.32 -12.21
C PHE A 66 -5.78 -3.53 -11.42
N GLY A 67 -6.53 -4.08 -10.45
CA GLY A 67 -6.13 -5.27 -9.71
C GLY A 67 -6.02 -6.52 -10.60
N LEU A 68 -6.97 -6.69 -11.52
CA LEU A 68 -6.96 -7.78 -12.51
C LEU A 68 -5.77 -7.66 -13.49
N TYR A 69 -5.46 -6.46 -13.97
CA TYR A 69 -4.34 -6.22 -14.87
C TYR A 69 -2.99 -6.19 -14.14
N GLY A 70 -2.95 -5.72 -12.90
CA GLY A 70 -1.74 -5.61 -12.10
C GLY A 70 -1.16 -6.97 -11.77
N GLY A 71 -2.00 -7.97 -11.49
CA GLY A 71 -1.57 -9.34 -11.24
C GLY A 71 -0.90 -9.97 -12.47
N THR A 72 -1.56 -9.90 -13.63
CA THR A 72 -1.03 -10.46 -14.88
C THR A 72 0.26 -9.76 -15.32
N LEU A 73 0.35 -8.44 -15.14
CA LEU A 73 1.57 -7.69 -15.40
C LEU A 73 2.70 -8.07 -14.42
N SER A 74 2.38 -8.35 -13.15
CA SER A 74 3.37 -8.74 -12.14
C SER A 74 3.94 -10.14 -12.35
N ASP A 75 3.20 -11.03 -13.01
CA ASP A 75 3.63 -12.39 -13.31
C ASP A 75 4.31 -12.52 -14.68
N ALA A 76 4.00 -11.64 -15.64
CA ALA A 76 4.62 -11.62 -16.96
C ALA A 76 5.99 -10.93 -16.99
N PHE A 77 6.28 -10.05 -16.04
CA PHE A 77 7.53 -9.26 -15.97
C PHE A 77 8.34 -9.55 -14.70
N ASP A 78 9.58 -9.07 -14.67
CA ASP A 78 10.43 -9.16 -13.48
C ASP A 78 9.78 -8.48 -12.27
N ARG A 79 9.32 -9.30 -11.30
CA ARG A 79 8.63 -8.85 -10.08
C ARG A 79 9.35 -7.72 -9.33
N ARG A 80 10.69 -7.69 -9.38
CA ARG A 80 11.49 -6.62 -8.76
C ARG A 80 11.35 -5.28 -9.48
N LEU A 81 11.38 -5.28 -10.81
CA LEU A 81 11.24 -4.07 -11.61
C LEU A 81 9.81 -3.53 -11.54
N VAL A 82 8.81 -4.42 -11.63
CA VAL A 82 7.39 -4.04 -11.51
C VAL A 82 7.15 -3.38 -10.15
N GLY A 83 7.61 -3.98 -9.05
CA GLY A 83 7.45 -3.39 -7.72
C GLY A 83 8.14 -2.03 -7.55
N LEU A 84 9.34 -1.86 -8.12
CA LEU A 84 10.07 -0.58 -8.08
C LEU A 84 9.34 0.52 -8.87
N ILE A 85 8.87 0.21 -10.08
CA ILE A 85 8.13 1.16 -10.93
C ILE A 85 6.81 1.56 -10.26
N SER A 86 6.07 0.60 -9.70
CA SER A 86 4.83 0.88 -8.97
C SER A 86 5.08 1.78 -7.75
N ALA A 87 6.16 1.52 -6.99
CA ALA A 87 6.53 2.35 -5.85
C ALA A 87 6.91 3.78 -6.27
N LEU A 88 7.66 3.94 -7.36
CA LEU A 88 8.01 5.25 -7.90
C LEU A 88 6.77 6.00 -8.42
N GLY A 89 5.87 5.30 -9.09
CA GLY A 89 4.59 5.87 -9.54
C GLY A 89 3.75 6.38 -8.36
N LEU A 90 3.63 5.59 -7.30
CA LEU A 90 2.93 6.01 -6.08
C LEU A 90 3.59 7.23 -5.43
N TRP A 91 4.92 7.25 -5.36
CA TRP A 91 5.67 8.38 -4.80
C TRP A 91 5.45 9.65 -5.62
N ALA A 92 5.47 9.56 -6.95
CA ALA A 92 5.17 10.67 -7.84
C ALA A 92 3.74 11.21 -7.67
N CYS A 93 2.75 10.32 -7.57
CA CYS A 93 1.36 10.73 -7.30
C CYS A 93 1.21 11.40 -5.93
N SER A 94 1.91 10.90 -4.90
CA SER A 94 1.88 11.50 -3.57
C SER A 94 2.52 12.89 -3.55
N MET A 95 3.58 13.13 -4.33
CA MET A 95 4.15 14.47 -4.47
C MET A 95 3.24 15.43 -5.22
N GLY A 96 2.44 14.95 -6.18
CA GLY A 96 1.47 15.78 -6.88
C GLY A 96 0.26 16.19 -6.04
N PHE A 97 -0.01 15.47 -4.94
CA PHE A 97 -1.06 15.78 -3.97
C PHE A 97 -0.60 16.78 -2.88
N LEU A 98 0.72 16.93 -2.67
CA LEU A 98 1.34 17.89 -1.76
C LEU A 98 1.58 19.23 -2.47
#